data_AF-A0A4U2MHN9-F1
#
_entry.id   AF-A0A4U2MHN9-F1
#
_cell.length_a   1.000
_cell.length_b   1.000
_cell.length_c   1.000
_cell.angle_alpha   90.00
_cell.angle_beta   90.00
_cell.angle_gamma   90.00
#
_symmetry.space_group_name_H-M   'P 1'
#
loop_
_entity.id
_entity.type
_entity.pdbx_description
1 polymer ?
#
loop_
_entity_poly.entity_id
_entity_poly.type
_entity_poly.pdbx_seq_one_letter_code
_entity_poly.pdbx_strand_id
1 'polypeptide(L)'
;MALFYYFNKERRDIMNIKPGSLIKDTLDLKYYSSTEDNSEVEKTPDNSIEIVGTHEEGVNTLAEGIASHAEGSHTIAGGTASHAEGAHTTASGDYSHTEGANTLSNGIASHAEGNSTVAIGSNSHTEGSHTSTGCPNDSSQGNSAHAEGIHTTAKGIASHTEGSYTIAEGVASHAEGAHTIARADYSHTEGANTLSKGIASHAEGNSTVACGSNSHTEGCFTITGNPDDPSQGNSAHAEGYFSKAHGSSSHAEGSNTLSYGYNSHAEGSYTSTGCPNDPSQGNSAHAEGHYSKAYGESSHAEGCFTVARGNSAHAEGSYTVARGESSHAEGDHTIAHGDFSHSEGIDTQAIGSYSHAEGLGTIASSNGSHIMGKYGDAQEPYSWFIGNGLAPTNREIGAKWLASTRNMYIDGNTYVTNGTNYAEMFEISGDPIDVGFFVTLQGNFIRKATSQDDYILGVTSTTPSILGNSAEMRWHKKYMVDEWGQIQYENAHNIIQNSYTSIQQNPILNPQWDSNETYMPRRNRVEWVSVGLLGQIRVRDDGTSEIGGYCFPNNEGIATKANEGYRVMKRLNSNQIIIILK
;
A
#
# COMPACT_ATOMS: atom_id res chain seq x y z
N MET A 1 27.80 40.51 38.78
CA MET A 1 28.54 40.69 40.05
C MET A 1 29.85 41.40 39.72
N ALA A 2 29.83 42.74 39.65
CA ALA A 2 30.99 43.55 39.32
C ALA A 2 31.66 44.05 40.61
N LEU A 3 32.89 43.61 40.85
CA LEU A 3 33.77 44.18 41.87
C LEU A 3 34.20 45.57 41.40
N PHE A 4 33.90 46.62 42.17
CA PHE A 4 34.51 47.93 41.99
C PHE A 4 35.75 48.04 42.88
N TYR A 5 36.91 48.22 42.27
CA TYR A 5 38.12 48.67 42.97
C TYR A 5 38.14 50.19 43.02
N TYR A 6 38.45 50.75 44.19
CA TYR A 6 38.68 52.19 44.38
C TYR A 6 40.18 52.45 44.43
N PHE A 7 40.69 53.43 43.67
CA PHE A 7 42.05 53.95 43.82
C PHE A 7 41.98 55.40 44.30
N ASN A 8 42.39 55.64 45.55
CA ASN A 8 42.62 56.98 46.09
C ASN A 8 44.12 57.27 46.09
N LYS A 9 44.53 58.38 45.46
CA LYS A 9 45.94 58.70 45.22
C LYS A 9 46.71 59.16 46.48
N GLU A 10 46.05 59.37 47.62
CA GLU A 10 46.72 59.98 48.79
C GLU A 10 46.80 59.18 50.09
N ARG A 11 46.19 57.99 50.24
CA ARG A 11 46.51 57.09 51.36
C ARG A 11 46.43 55.61 50.97
N ARG A 12 47.55 54.91 51.12
CA ARG A 12 47.66 53.45 51.01
C ARG A 12 47.13 52.82 52.29
N ASP A 13 45.88 52.37 52.32
CA ASP A 13 45.43 51.25 53.17
C ASP A 13 44.05 50.75 52.68
N ILE A 14 43.93 49.43 52.53
CA ILE A 14 42.72 48.75 52.01
C ILE A 14 41.86 48.33 53.20
N MET A 15 40.64 48.85 53.33
CA MET A 15 39.64 48.32 54.28
C MET A 15 38.62 47.44 53.57
N ASN A 16 38.55 46.16 53.99
CA ASN A 16 37.50 45.24 53.59
C ASN A 16 36.26 45.45 54.48
N ILE A 17 35.12 45.85 53.89
CA ILE A 17 33.83 45.95 54.59
C ILE A 17 32.96 44.75 54.22
N LYS A 18 32.39 44.08 55.23
CA LYS A 18 31.49 42.92 55.06
C LYS A 18 30.04 43.36 54.81
N PRO A 19 29.24 42.54 54.07
CA PRO A 19 27.85 42.86 53.76
C PRO A 19 26.97 42.95 55.02
N GLY A 20 26.15 44.01 55.12
CA GLY A 20 25.16 44.20 56.20
C GLY A 20 25.42 45.31 57.22
N SER A 21 26.39 46.20 56.99
CA SER A 21 26.70 47.30 57.90
C SER A 21 26.01 48.61 57.46
N LEU A 22 25.17 49.22 58.32
CA LEU A 22 24.65 50.58 58.13
C LEU A 22 25.68 51.60 58.62
N ILE A 23 26.12 52.51 57.75
CA ILE A 23 26.97 53.66 58.10
C ILE A 23 26.06 54.90 58.25
N LYS A 24 26.23 55.64 59.36
CA LYS A 24 25.32 56.71 59.81
C LYS A 24 25.88 58.13 59.75
N ASP A 25 27.05 58.33 59.12
CA ASP A 25 27.64 59.65 58.94
C ASP A 25 27.63 60.04 57.46
N THR A 26 27.22 61.28 57.18
CA THR A 26 27.17 61.91 55.86
C THR A 26 28.57 61.98 55.26
N LEU A 27 28.89 61.02 54.39
CA LEU A 27 30.04 61.09 53.50
C LEU A 27 29.69 61.92 52.25
N ASP A 28 30.41 63.02 52.04
CA ASP A 28 30.48 63.72 50.76
C ASP A 28 31.11 62.79 49.72
N LEU A 29 30.27 62.14 48.92
CA LEU A 29 30.67 61.45 47.69
C LEU A 29 30.86 62.49 46.59
N LYS A 30 32.11 62.94 46.37
CA LYS A 30 32.46 63.68 45.15
C LYS A 30 32.65 62.70 44.00
N TYR A 31 31.67 62.66 43.10
CA TYR A 31 31.86 62.14 41.75
C TYR A 31 32.69 63.15 40.94
N TYR A 32 33.72 62.65 40.26
CA TYR A 32 34.40 63.38 39.19
C TYR A 32 33.98 62.71 37.88
N SER A 33 32.95 63.24 37.20
CA SER A 33 32.69 62.97 35.79
C SER A 33 33.20 64.16 34.94
N SER A 34 33.58 63.89 33.70
CA SER A 34 34.31 64.81 32.82
C SER A 34 33.44 65.68 31.92
N THR A 35 32.15 65.85 32.19
CA THR A 35 31.26 66.78 31.47
C THR A 35 30.08 67.19 32.36
N GLU A 36 29.58 68.42 32.15
CA GLU A 36 28.58 69.14 32.95
C GLU A 36 27.34 68.27 33.30
N ASP A 37 27.08 68.05 34.59
CA ASP A 37 26.02 67.17 35.09
C ASP A 37 24.79 67.97 35.59
N ASN A 38 23.60 67.55 35.17
CA ASN A 38 22.28 68.12 35.49
C ASN A 38 21.51 67.17 36.43
N SER A 39 22.16 66.66 37.49
CA SER A 39 21.51 65.78 38.47
C SER A 39 20.58 66.56 39.41
N GLU A 40 19.26 66.50 39.17
CA GLU A 40 18.24 66.99 40.11
C GLU A 40 18.02 65.97 41.24
N VAL A 41 18.23 66.41 42.48
CA VAL A 41 17.95 65.61 43.69
C VAL A 41 16.54 65.93 44.18
N GLU A 42 15.55 65.09 43.89
CA GLU A 42 14.23 65.16 44.54
C GLU A 42 14.26 64.47 45.91
N LYS A 43 13.82 65.20 46.95
CA LYS A 43 13.66 64.65 48.31
C LYS A 43 12.22 64.17 48.50
N THR A 44 12.06 62.89 48.85
CA THR A 44 10.77 62.33 49.23
C THR A 44 10.36 62.76 50.66
N PRO A 45 9.06 62.68 51.03
CA PRO A 45 8.55 63.12 52.33
C PRO A 45 9.11 62.37 53.55
N ASP A 46 9.86 61.27 53.37
CA ASP A 46 10.40 60.43 54.45
C ASP A 46 11.92 60.59 54.70
N ASN A 47 12.57 61.56 54.04
CA ASN A 47 14.01 61.82 54.13
C ASN A 47 14.92 60.73 53.51
N SER A 48 14.39 59.83 52.66
CA SER A 48 15.22 59.01 51.76
C SER A 48 15.79 59.86 50.60
N ILE A 49 17.04 59.59 50.23
CA ILE A 49 17.70 60.18 49.06
C ILE A 49 17.50 59.21 47.90
N GLU A 50 16.64 59.54 46.94
CA GLU A 50 16.61 58.86 45.65
C GLU A 50 17.69 59.49 44.77
N ILE A 51 18.78 58.76 44.52
CA ILE A 51 19.79 59.20 43.54
C ILE A 51 19.25 58.82 42.17
N VAL A 52 18.63 59.79 41.50
CA VAL A 52 18.29 59.72 40.08
C VAL A 52 19.58 60.01 39.30
N GLY A 53 20.49 59.03 39.26
CA GLY A 53 21.71 59.15 38.47
C GLY A 53 21.37 58.89 37.01
N THR A 54 21.53 59.87 36.13
CA THR A 54 21.58 59.67 34.68
C THR A 54 22.99 59.97 34.21
N HIS A 55 23.43 59.36 33.11
CA HIS A 55 24.74 59.63 32.53
C HIS A 55 24.62 59.81 31.02
N GLU A 56 25.25 60.85 30.49
CA GLU A 56 25.20 61.20 29.07
C GLU A 56 26.60 61.54 28.55
N GLU A 57 27.03 60.89 27.46
CA GLU A 57 28.30 61.19 26.79
C GLU A 57 28.15 61.30 25.26
N GLY A 58 28.70 62.35 24.65
CA GLY A 58 28.72 62.49 23.19
C GLY A 58 27.83 63.62 22.67
N VAL A 59 27.17 63.41 21.53
CA VAL A 59 26.45 64.47 20.79
C VAL A 59 24.97 64.11 20.64
N ASN A 60 24.08 64.99 21.13
CA ASN A 60 22.62 64.81 21.09
C ASN A 60 22.16 63.50 21.77
N THR A 61 22.81 63.14 22.87
CA THR A 61 22.40 62.02 23.74
C THR A 61 21.34 62.47 24.73
N LEU A 62 20.51 61.55 25.22
CA LEU A 62 19.45 61.82 26.20
C LEU A 62 19.23 60.61 27.12
N ALA A 63 19.41 60.77 28.42
CA ALA A 63 19.20 59.75 29.44
C ALA A 63 18.07 60.21 30.40
N GLU A 64 16.87 59.63 30.25
CA GLU A 64 15.66 60.06 31.00
C GLU A 64 15.30 59.13 32.17
N GLY A 65 15.68 57.85 32.09
CA GLY A 65 15.30 56.86 33.10
C GLY A 65 16.22 56.89 34.33
N ILE A 66 15.72 56.50 35.51
CA ILE A 66 16.54 56.39 36.73
C ILE A 66 17.69 55.40 36.48
N ALA A 67 18.94 55.77 36.78
CA ALA A 67 20.13 54.96 36.53
C ALA A 67 20.42 54.66 35.05
N SER A 68 19.88 55.45 34.11
CA SER A 68 20.10 55.28 32.67
C SER A 68 21.43 55.86 32.19
N HIS A 69 21.97 55.31 31.10
CA HIS A 69 23.20 55.77 30.46
C HIS A 69 23.01 55.87 28.94
N ALA A 70 23.29 57.03 28.35
CA ALA A 70 23.29 57.24 26.91
C ALA A 70 24.65 57.75 26.43
N GLU A 71 25.32 57.03 25.53
CA GLU A 71 26.58 57.46 24.93
C GLU A 71 26.57 57.44 23.39
N GLY A 72 27.40 58.25 22.73
CA GLY A 72 27.58 58.26 21.27
C GLY A 72 26.93 59.45 20.55
N SER A 73 26.14 59.19 19.50
CA SER A 73 25.48 60.24 18.70
C SER A 73 23.99 59.98 18.49
N HIS A 74 23.14 60.92 18.92
CA HIS A 74 21.67 60.80 18.80
C HIS A 74 21.12 59.54 19.50
N THR A 75 21.61 59.23 20.72
CA THR A 75 21.18 58.06 21.49
C THR A 75 20.22 58.44 22.62
N ILE A 76 19.24 57.57 22.93
CA ILE A 76 18.20 57.82 23.94
C ILE A 76 18.11 56.62 24.89
N ALA A 77 18.36 56.80 26.17
CA ALA A 77 18.14 55.81 27.22
C ALA A 77 16.96 56.25 28.11
N GLY A 78 15.76 55.79 27.79
CA GLY A 78 14.50 56.23 28.39
C GLY A 78 14.00 55.39 29.57
N GLY A 79 14.36 54.10 29.62
CA GLY A 79 13.92 53.18 30.67
C GLY A 79 14.77 53.22 31.94
N THR A 80 14.23 52.72 33.05
CA THR A 80 14.99 52.56 34.31
C THR A 80 16.18 51.62 34.08
N ALA A 81 17.38 52.04 34.46
CA ALA A 81 18.62 51.29 34.27
C ALA A 81 18.87 50.85 32.82
N SER A 82 18.38 51.62 31.84
CA SER A 82 18.62 51.37 30.42
C SER A 82 19.98 51.90 29.96
N HIS A 83 20.54 51.30 28.91
CA HIS A 83 21.81 51.73 28.32
C HIS A 83 21.68 51.82 26.79
N ALA A 84 22.08 52.95 26.21
CA ALA A 84 22.08 53.17 24.76
C ALA A 84 23.43 53.71 24.29
N GLU A 85 24.12 52.98 23.42
CA GLU A 85 25.39 53.39 22.82
C GLU A 85 25.36 53.37 21.28
N GLY A 86 26.31 54.03 20.62
CA GLY A 86 26.43 54.05 19.15
C GLY A 86 25.83 55.28 18.45
N ALA A 87 25.08 55.07 17.36
CA ALA A 87 24.51 56.15 16.53
C ALA A 87 23.02 55.95 16.22
N HIS A 88 22.17 56.92 16.58
CA HIS A 88 20.72 56.85 16.39
C HIS A 88 20.08 55.63 17.08
N THR A 89 20.44 55.37 18.33
CA THR A 89 19.98 54.20 19.08
C THR A 89 19.05 54.59 20.22
N THR A 90 18.03 53.77 20.52
CA THR A 90 17.05 54.07 21.59
C THR A 90 16.77 52.85 22.46
N ALA A 91 17.01 52.95 23.76
CA ALA A 91 16.66 51.95 24.78
C ALA A 91 15.50 52.49 25.65
N SER A 92 14.26 52.17 25.30
CA SER A 92 13.04 52.66 25.98
C SER A 92 12.53 51.75 27.10
N GLY A 93 12.86 50.45 27.09
CA GLY A 93 12.40 49.52 28.12
C GLY A 93 13.23 49.58 29.41
N ASP A 94 12.61 49.27 30.56
CA ASP A 94 13.38 49.11 31.81
C ASP A 94 14.42 47.98 31.65
N TYR A 95 15.65 48.23 32.10
CA TYR A 95 16.81 47.33 31.98
C TYR A 95 17.20 46.99 30.53
N SER A 96 16.72 47.75 29.54
CA SER A 96 17.04 47.50 28.14
C SER A 96 18.43 47.99 27.75
N HIS A 97 19.04 47.34 26.77
CA HIS A 97 20.33 47.71 26.20
C HIS A 97 20.21 47.90 24.68
N THR A 98 20.91 48.87 24.11
CA THR A 98 21.04 48.96 22.66
C THR A 98 22.41 49.50 22.26
N GLU A 99 22.97 48.95 21.18
CA GLU A 99 24.24 49.37 20.61
C GLU A 99 24.21 49.34 19.07
N GLY A 100 25.22 49.93 18.42
CA GLY A 100 25.33 49.94 16.95
C GLY A 100 24.72 51.18 16.27
N ALA A 101 23.94 51.00 15.20
CA ALA A 101 23.40 52.09 14.39
C ALA A 101 21.93 51.91 13.97
N ASN A 102 21.07 52.88 14.31
CA ASN A 102 19.61 52.82 14.07
C ASN A 102 18.91 51.67 14.80
N THR A 103 19.32 51.37 16.03
CA THR A 103 18.80 50.25 16.82
C THR A 103 17.78 50.69 17.88
N LEU A 104 16.81 49.84 18.20
CA LEU A 104 15.71 50.16 19.13
C LEU A 104 15.39 48.98 20.06
N SER A 105 15.46 49.20 21.36
CA SER A 105 15.05 48.25 22.40
C SER A 105 13.87 48.81 23.22
N ASN A 106 12.66 48.30 23.00
CA ASN A 106 11.43 48.78 23.64
C ASN A 106 10.95 47.89 24.81
N GLY A 107 11.28 46.60 24.80
CA GLY A 107 10.82 45.65 25.81
C GLY A 107 11.61 45.74 27.11
N ILE A 108 11.00 45.33 28.22
CA ILE A 108 11.72 45.18 29.51
C ILE A 108 12.84 44.16 29.34
N ALA A 109 14.05 44.50 29.76
CA ALA A 109 15.26 43.69 29.63
C ALA A 109 15.53 43.22 28.18
N SER A 110 15.10 44.00 27.19
CA SER A 110 15.40 43.73 25.77
C SER A 110 16.79 44.22 25.37
N HIS A 111 17.39 43.58 24.37
CA HIS A 111 18.70 43.95 23.84
C HIS A 111 18.70 43.98 22.30
N ALA A 112 19.20 45.07 21.72
CA ALA A 112 19.30 45.25 20.28
C ALA A 112 20.66 45.80 19.87
N GLU A 113 21.40 45.03 19.08
CA GLU A 113 22.72 45.40 18.55
C GLU A 113 22.77 45.32 17.01
N GLY A 114 23.77 45.95 16.39
CA GLY A 114 24.00 45.90 14.94
C GLY A 114 23.48 47.11 14.15
N ASN A 115 22.86 46.89 13.00
CA ASN A 115 22.40 47.96 12.11
C ASN A 115 20.90 47.84 11.75
N SER A 116 20.10 48.84 12.10
CA SER A 116 18.65 48.88 11.84
C SER A 116 17.89 47.72 12.51
N THR A 117 18.24 47.38 13.76
CA THR A 117 17.65 46.24 14.50
C THR A 117 16.63 46.70 15.55
N VAL A 118 15.59 45.91 15.82
CA VAL A 118 14.48 46.31 16.71
C VAL A 118 14.05 45.18 17.65
N ALA A 119 14.21 45.35 18.96
CA ALA A 119 13.75 44.42 20.00
C ALA A 119 12.52 44.97 20.75
N ILE A 120 11.35 44.33 20.61
CA ILE A 120 10.07 44.86 21.15
C ILE A 120 9.60 44.10 22.38
N GLY A 121 9.75 42.77 22.41
CA GLY A 121 9.23 41.92 23.48
C GLY A 121 10.09 41.96 24.75
N SER A 122 9.50 41.57 25.89
CA SER A 122 10.26 41.45 27.14
C SER A 122 11.30 40.33 27.04
N ASN A 123 12.52 40.56 27.52
CA ASN A 123 13.67 39.65 27.39
C ASN A 123 14.01 39.26 25.93
N SER A 124 13.63 40.08 24.94
CA SER A 124 13.93 39.79 23.54
C SER A 124 15.34 40.25 23.16
N HIS A 125 15.95 39.57 22.19
CA HIS A 125 17.28 39.87 21.68
C HIS A 125 17.27 40.01 20.16
N THR A 126 18.01 40.98 19.61
CA THR A 126 18.20 41.10 18.17
C THR A 126 19.62 41.56 17.85
N GLU A 127 20.23 40.94 16.84
CA GLU A 127 21.57 41.30 16.36
C GLU A 127 21.66 41.21 14.83
N GLY A 128 22.72 41.77 14.23
CA GLY A 128 22.94 41.73 12.78
C GLY A 128 22.44 42.97 12.02
N SER A 129 21.77 42.79 10.88
CA SER A 129 21.30 43.89 10.01
C SER A 129 19.84 43.73 9.60
N HIS A 130 19.01 44.75 9.86
CA HIS A 130 17.58 44.74 9.57
C HIS A 130 16.83 43.57 10.22
N THR A 131 17.18 43.24 11.47
CA THR A 131 16.56 42.17 12.25
C THR A 131 15.53 42.73 13.24
N SER A 132 14.51 41.96 13.58
CA SER A 132 13.50 42.42 14.53
C SER A 132 12.82 41.30 15.31
N THR A 133 12.42 41.60 16.53
CA THR A 133 11.60 40.71 17.36
C THR A 133 10.27 41.36 17.76
N GLY A 134 9.24 40.52 17.87
CA GLY A 134 7.88 40.92 18.25
C GLY A 134 7.12 41.70 17.18
N CYS A 135 6.01 42.31 17.60
CA CYS A 135 5.14 43.10 16.74
C CYS A 135 4.95 44.49 17.33
N PRO A 136 5.21 45.60 16.59
CA PRO A 136 5.05 46.96 17.11
C PRO A 136 3.64 47.28 17.64
N ASN A 137 2.63 46.58 17.12
CA ASN A 137 1.22 46.80 17.46
C ASN A 137 0.64 45.71 18.37
N ASP A 138 1.46 44.76 18.83
CA ASP A 138 1.01 43.67 19.69
C ASP A 138 2.07 43.33 20.74
N SER A 139 1.89 43.90 21.94
CA SER A 139 2.77 43.66 23.09
C SER A 139 2.63 42.26 23.70
N SER A 140 1.69 41.44 23.21
CA SER A 140 1.60 40.02 23.61
C SER A 140 2.58 39.13 22.84
N GLN A 141 3.23 39.66 21.80
CA GLN A 141 4.17 38.94 20.95
C GLN A 141 5.63 39.28 21.25
N GLY A 142 6.55 38.41 20.82
CA GLY A 142 8.00 38.64 20.89
C GLY A 142 8.65 38.47 22.26
N ASN A 143 7.91 38.14 23.32
CA ASN A 143 8.51 37.86 24.63
C ASN A 143 9.51 36.70 24.51
N SER A 144 10.74 36.93 24.97
CA SER A 144 11.88 36.00 24.84
C SER A 144 12.24 35.59 23.41
N ALA A 145 11.82 36.36 22.39
CA ALA A 145 12.19 36.07 21.01
C ALA A 145 13.64 36.49 20.70
N HIS A 146 14.27 35.80 19.76
CA HIS A 146 15.64 36.08 19.33
C HIS A 146 15.73 36.15 17.79
N ALA A 147 16.34 37.20 17.26
CA ALA A 147 16.55 37.36 15.82
C ALA A 147 17.99 37.79 15.50
N GLU A 148 18.71 36.99 14.72
CA GLU A 148 20.07 37.27 14.25
C GLU A 148 20.18 37.15 12.72
N GLY A 149 21.25 37.71 12.13
CA GLY A 149 21.51 37.63 10.68
C GLY A 149 21.11 38.87 9.87
N ILE A 150 20.55 38.68 8.66
CA ILE A 150 20.19 39.77 7.73
C ILE A 150 18.73 39.66 7.32
N HIS A 151 17.92 40.70 7.56
CA HIS A 151 16.49 40.71 7.23
C HIS A 151 15.68 39.59 7.90
N THR A 152 15.96 39.30 9.18
CA THR A 152 15.26 38.25 9.93
C THR A 152 14.19 38.82 10.86
N THR A 153 13.13 38.04 11.15
CA THR A 153 12.01 38.51 11.99
C THR A 153 11.44 37.39 12.87
N ALA A 154 11.58 37.52 14.19
CA ALA A 154 11.04 36.58 15.18
C ALA A 154 9.84 37.21 15.94
N LYS A 155 8.61 36.96 15.47
CA LYS A 155 7.39 37.57 16.02
C LYS A 155 6.82 36.83 17.21
N GLY A 156 6.81 35.50 17.18
CA GLY A 156 6.17 34.67 18.20
C GLY A 156 6.86 34.74 19.57
N ILE A 157 6.14 34.40 20.63
CA ILE A 157 6.73 34.23 21.97
C ILE A 157 7.77 33.11 21.90
N ALA A 158 8.97 33.35 22.43
CA ALA A 158 10.11 32.43 22.40
C ALA A 158 10.48 31.93 20.99
N SER A 159 10.15 32.70 19.95
CA SER A 159 10.54 32.37 18.57
C SER A 159 12.01 32.70 18.30
N HIS A 160 12.61 31.98 17.37
CA HIS A 160 14.00 32.17 16.97
C HIS A 160 14.12 32.31 15.46
N THR A 161 14.95 33.26 14.99
CA THR A 161 15.34 33.33 13.58
C THR A 161 16.81 33.63 13.41
N GLU A 162 17.46 32.92 12.49
CA GLU A 162 18.83 33.19 12.06
C GLU A 162 18.96 33.11 10.53
N GLY A 163 20.09 33.55 9.96
CA GLY A 163 20.36 33.49 8.53
C GLY A 163 19.94 34.73 7.73
N SER A 164 19.29 34.55 6.57
CA SER A 164 18.93 35.64 5.66
C SER A 164 17.49 35.56 5.17
N TYR A 165 16.71 36.63 5.35
CA TYR A 165 15.29 36.71 4.97
C TYR A 165 14.42 35.62 5.64
N THR A 166 14.69 35.31 6.91
CA THR A 166 13.97 34.27 7.67
C THR A 166 12.90 34.87 8.58
N ILE A 167 11.78 34.18 8.76
CA ILE A 167 10.63 34.66 9.55
C ILE A 167 10.09 33.52 10.43
N ALA A 168 9.98 33.77 11.74
CA ALA A 168 9.32 32.88 12.69
C ALA A 168 8.11 33.62 13.30
N GLU A 169 6.89 33.16 13.00
CA GLU A 169 5.64 33.83 13.40
C GLU A 169 4.96 33.18 14.61
N GLY A 170 5.04 31.85 14.73
CA GLY A 170 4.36 31.08 15.78
C GLY A 170 5.09 31.07 17.13
N VAL A 171 4.37 30.70 18.19
CA VAL A 171 4.98 30.49 19.52
C VAL A 171 6.02 29.37 19.44
N ALA A 172 7.21 29.62 19.99
CA ALA A 172 8.35 28.70 19.97
C ALA A 172 8.68 28.16 18.56
N SER A 173 8.39 28.94 17.52
CA SER A 173 8.78 28.62 16.14
C SER A 173 10.24 28.99 15.89
N HIS A 174 10.90 28.25 15.00
CA HIS A 174 12.31 28.46 14.65
C HIS A 174 12.50 28.43 13.13
N ALA A 175 13.14 29.47 12.58
CA ALA A 175 13.49 29.54 11.15
C ALA A 175 14.96 29.92 10.93
N GLU A 176 15.71 29.06 10.25
CA GLU A 176 17.11 29.29 9.89
C GLU A 176 17.35 29.12 8.38
N GLY A 177 18.52 29.56 7.88
CA GLY A 177 18.88 29.44 6.46
C GLY A 177 18.54 30.68 5.62
N ALA A 178 18.00 30.48 4.40
CA ALA A 178 17.74 31.54 3.44
C ALA A 178 16.29 31.54 2.90
N HIS A 179 15.54 32.63 3.08
CA HIS A 179 14.14 32.73 2.67
C HIS A 179 13.24 31.64 3.29
N THR A 180 13.41 31.39 4.59
CA THR A 180 12.66 30.36 5.32
C THR A 180 11.57 30.98 6.20
N ILE A 181 10.43 30.30 6.34
CA ILE A 181 9.29 30.82 7.10
C ILE A 181 8.66 29.72 7.95
N ALA A 182 8.72 29.88 9.28
CA ALA A 182 8.03 29.05 10.26
C ALA A 182 6.78 29.80 10.80
N ARG A 183 5.59 29.49 10.27
CA ARG A 183 4.37 30.28 10.54
C ARG A 183 3.57 29.85 11.77
N ALA A 184 3.61 28.58 12.12
CA ALA A 184 2.74 28.01 13.15
C ALA A 184 3.48 27.74 14.45
N ASP A 185 2.72 27.52 15.52
CA ASP A 185 3.29 27.19 16.83
C ASP A 185 4.13 25.92 16.75
N TYR A 186 5.30 25.95 17.38
CA TYR A 186 6.29 24.87 17.42
C TYR A 186 6.81 24.43 16.04
N SER A 187 6.57 25.20 14.98
CA SER A 187 7.08 24.86 13.65
C SER A 187 8.58 25.15 13.52
N HIS A 188 9.28 24.31 12.76
CA HIS A 188 10.70 24.44 12.46
C HIS A 188 10.91 24.51 10.95
N THR A 189 11.83 25.36 10.51
CA THR A 189 12.17 25.49 9.10
C THR A 189 13.66 25.80 8.91
N GLU A 190 14.33 25.03 8.05
CA GLU A 190 15.74 25.25 7.69
C GLU A 190 15.98 25.10 6.18
N GLY A 191 17.19 25.41 5.72
CA GLY A 191 17.57 25.32 4.30
C GLY A 191 17.27 26.58 3.48
N ALA A 192 16.67 26.43 2.29
CA ALA A 192 16.45 27.54 1.35
C ALA A 192 15.06 27.52 0.68
N ASN A 193 14.33 28.62 0.77
CA ASN A 193 12.96 28.78 0.24
C ASN A 193 11.96 27.78 0.83
N THR A 194 12.10 27.46 2.12
CA THR A 194 11.29 26.46 2.81
C THR A 194 10.20 27.11 3.66
N LEU A 195 9.09 26.40 3.89
CA LEU A 195 7.91 26.92 4.56
C LEU A 195 7.23 25.87 5.44
N SER A 196 7.15 26.13 6.74
CA SER A 196 6.36 25.35 7.69
C SER A 196 5.11 26.12 8.10
N LYS A 197 3.92 25.57 7.82
CA LYS A 197 2.59 26.16 8.06
C LYS A 197 1.77 25.40 9.10
N GLY A 198 2.07 24.13 9.34
CA GLY A 198 1.34 23.30 10.30
C GLY A 198 1.89 23.42 11.72
N ILE A 199 1.04 23.23 12.73
CA ILE A 199 1.49 23.16 14.12
C ILE A 199 2.49 22.00 14.26
N ALA A 200 3.64 22.26 14.90
CA ALA A 200 4.72 21.28 15.05
C ALA A 200 5.20 20.66 13.72
N SER A 201 5.06 21.39 12.60
CA SER A 201 5.59 20.94 11.30
C SER A 201 7.06 21.28 11.13
N HIS A 202 7.78 20.46 10.36
CA HIS A 202 9.19 20.63 10.05
C HIS A 202 9.42 20.61 8.53
N ALA A 203 10.14 21.60 8.01
CA ALA A 203 10.52 21.69 6.61
C ALA A 203 12.00 22.04 6.45
N GLU A 204 12.74 21.17 5.78
CA GLU A 204 14.17 21.35 5.48
C GLU A 204 14.47 21.15 3.99
N GLY A 205 15.68 21.51 3.55
CA GLY A 205 16.12 21.34 2.16
C GLY A 205 15.90 22.57 1.27
N ASN A 206 15.46 22.37 0.02
CA ASN A 206 15.31 23.44 -0.97
C ASN A 206 13.90 23.47 -1.60
N SER A 207 13.20 24.59 -1.44
CA SER A 207 11.83 24.78 -1.97
C SER A 207 10.82 23.75 -1.44
N THR A 208 10.88 23.45 -0.14
CA THR A 208 10.01 22.47 0.52
C THR A 208 8.90 23.14 1.33
N VAL A 209 7.76 22.48 1.48
CA VAL A 209 6.58 23.04 2.17
C VAL A 209 5.89 22.01 3.05
N ALA A 210 5.81 22.27 4.36
CA ALA A 210 5.08 21.45 5.32
C ALA A 210 3.78 22.12 5.79
N CYS A 211 2.61 21.61 5.41
CA CYS A 211 1.31 22.27 5.71
C CYS A 211 0.49 21.60 6.82
N GLY A 212 0.61 20.28 6.98
CA GLY A 212 -0.18 19.54 7.97
C GLY A 212 0.39 19.64 9.38
N SER A 213 -0.44 19.44 10.40
CA SER A 213 0.06 19.35 11.79
C SER A 213 0.97 18.13 11.94
N ASN A 214 2.10 18.26 12.63
CA ASN A 214 3.14 17.22 12.77
C ASN A 214 3.68 16.67 11.44
N SER A 215 3.57 17.43 10.34
CA SER A 215 4.10 17.00 9.05
C SER A 215 5.60 17.29 8.93
N HIS A 216 6.30 16.45 8.16
CA HIS A 216 7.73 16.60 7.91
C HIS A 216 8.00 16.62 6.40
N THR A 217 8.89 17.49 5.94
CA THR A 217 9.33 17.49 4.55
C THR A 217 10.82 17.82 4.43
N GLU A 218 11.51 17.09 3.56
CA GLU A 218 12.93 17.29 3.28
C GLU A 218 13.23 17.08 1.79
N GLY A 219 14.47 17.38 1.35
CA GLY A 219 14.89 17.23 -0.05
C GLY A 219 14.66 18.49 -0.89
N CYS A 220 14.13 18.33 -2.10
CA CYS A 220 14.01 19.44 -3.07
C CYS A 220 12.67 19.41 -3.83
N PHE A 221 11.94 20.53 -3.78
CA PHE A 221 10.57 20.65 -4.33
C PHE A 221 9.56 19.65 -3.74
N THR A 222 9.69 19.34 -2.45
CA THR A 222 8.81 18.41 -1.73
C THR A 222 7.71 19.13 -0.96
N ILE A 223 6.54 18.52 -0.85
CA ILE A 223 5.36 19.13 -0.22
C ILE A 223 4.59 18.10 0.60
N THR A 224 4.24 18.45 1.83
CA THR A 224 3.21 17.74 2.59
C THR A 224 1.92 18.55 2.72
N GLY A 225 0.79 17.87 2.53
CA GLY A 225 -0.55 18.45 2.56
C GLY A 225 -0.83 19.40 1.38
N ASN A 226 -1.74 20.33 1.62
CA ASN A 226 -2.13 21.36 0.67
C ASN A 226 -1.90 22.75 1.27
N PRO A 227 -1.10 23.63 0.63
CA PRO A 227 -0.90 24.99 1.09
C PRO A 227 -2.18 25.82 1.26
N ASP A 228 -3.26 25.43 0.59
CA ASP A 228 -4.58 26.08 0.62
C ASP A 228 -5.60 25.35 1.52
N ASP A 229 -5.25 24.17 2.04
CA ASP A 229 -6.11 23.39 2.95
C ASP A 229 -5.29 22.82 4.12
N PRO A 230 -5.25 23.52 5.28
CA PRO A 230 -4.49 23.10 6.45
C PRO A 230 -5.06 21.86 7.14
N SER A 231 -6.21 21.34 6.71
CA SER A 231 -6.76 20.08 7.22
C SER A 231 -6.14 18.83 6.58
N GLN A 232 -5.33 19.02 5.53
CA GLN A 232 -4.70 17.93 4.77
C GLN A 232 -3.24 17.72 5.16
N GLY A 233 -2.75 16.48 5.01
CA GLY A 233 -1.36 16.12 5.27
C GLY A 233 -0.98 16.09 6.75
N ASN A 234 -1.94 15.98 7.69
CA ASN A 234 -1.61 15.79 9.10
C ASN A 234 -0.76 14.54 9.26
N SER A 235 0.39 14.66 9.94
CA SER A 235 1.39 13.60 10.11
C SER A 235 1.95 13.03 8.80
N ALA A 236 1.84 13.75 7.68
CA ALA A 236 2.41 13.30 6.41
C ALA A 236 3.92 13.54 6.35
N HIS A 237 4.62 12.71 5.58
CA HIS A 237 6.06 12.80 5.35
C HIS A 237 6.37 12.82 3.85
N ALA A 238 7.22 13.75 3.40
CA ALA A 238 7.67 13.77 2.00
C ALA A 238 9.16 14.11 1.87
N GLU A 239 9.90 13.24 1.18
CA GLU A 239 11.34 13.35 0.96
C GLU A 239 11.75 13.09 -0.50
N GLY A 240 12.95 13.52 -0.89
CA GLY A 240 13.51 13.31 -2.23
C GLY A 240 13.33 14.50 -3.19
N TYR A 241 12.89 14.26 -4.42
CA TYR A 241 12.81 15.28 -5.49
C TYR A 241 11.43 15.32 -6.15
N PHE A 242 10.72 16.45 -6.05
CA PHE A 242 9.34 16.58 -6.53
C PHE A 242 8.35 15.57 -5.91
N SER A 243 8.55 15.19 -4.66
CA SER A 243 7.67 14.27 -3.94
C SER A 243 6.55 15.02 -3.21
N LYS A 244 5.33 14.47 -3.21
CA LYS A 244 4.18 15.07 -2.53
C LYS A 244 3.40 14.05 -1.72
N ALA A 245 3.26 14.29 -0.42
CA ALA A 245 2.43 13.50 0.48
C ALA A 245 1.23 14.32 0.97
N HIS A 246 0.08 14.12 0.33
CA HIS A 246 -1.11 14.97 0.44
C HIS A 246 -2.13 14.41 1.45
N GLY A 247 -2.27 13.09 1.53
CA GLY A 247 -3.16 12.43 2.48
C GLY A 247 -2.67 12.54 3.92
N SER A 248 -3.57 12.52 4.89
CA SER A 248 -3.14 12.42 6.30
C SER A 248 -2.42 11.09 6.55
N SER A 249 -1.33 11.14 7.31
CA SER A 249 -0.41 10.02 7.56
C SER A 249 0.17 9.37 6.28
N SER A 250 0.17 10.10 5.16
CA SER A 250 0.76 9.60 3.92
C SER A 250 2.27 9.77 3.88
N HIS A 251 2.95 8.91 3.13
CA HIS A 251 4.38 8.98 2.87
C HIS A 251 4.67 9.04 1.37
N ALA A 252 5.60 9.91 0.96
CA ALA A 252 6.10 9.97 -0.40
C ALA A 252 7.62 10.15 -0.41
N GLU A 253 8.36 9.20 -0.97
CA GLU A 253 9.84 9.23 -1.05
C GLU A 253 10.33 8.95 -2.48
N GLY A 254 11.54 9.40 -2.82
CA GLY A 254 12.13 9.19 -4.15
C GLY A 254 12.02 10.38 -5.12
N SER A 255 11.68 10.13 -6.39
CA SER A 255 11.63 11.18 -7.42
C SER A 255 10.29 11.20 -8.17
N ASN A 256 9.59 12.33 -8.12
CA ASN A 256 8.26 12.51 -8.69
C ASN A 256 7.23 11.52 -8.14
N THR A 257 7.22 11.32 -6.82
CA THR A 257 6.29 10.42 -6.14
C THR A 257 5.11 11.17 -5.52
N LEU A 258 3.90 10.62 -5.65
CA LEU A 258 2.65 11.32 -5.28
C LEU A 258 1.76 10.42 -4.42
N SER A 259 1.56 10.79 -3.16
CA SER A 259 0.79 10.02 -2.19
C SER A 259 -0.48 10.76 -1.76
N TYR A 260 -1.66 10.40 -2.28
CA TYR A 260 -2.90 11.16 -2.09
C TYR A 260 -3.85 10.63 -1.01
N GLY A 261 -3.89 9.31 -0.80
CA GLY A 261 -4.84 8.67 0.11
C GLY A 261 -4.43 8.75 1.59
N TYR A 262 -5.39 8.56 2.49
CA TYR A 262 -5.10 8.40 3.92
C TYR A 262 -4.23 7.16 4.16
N ASN A 263 -3.17 7.25 4.99
CA ASN A 263 -2.20 6.17 5.23
C ASN A 263 -1.55 5.58 3.96
N SER A 264 -1.51 6.32 2.86
CA SER A 264 -0.94 5.81 1.61
C SER A 264 0.59 6.01 1.56
N HIS A 265 1.28 5.17 0.79
CA HIS A 265 2.73 5.20 0.65
C HIS A 265 3.12 5.12 -0.84
N ALA A 266 4.00 6.03 -1.29
CA ALA A 266 4.54 6.00 -2.64
C ALA A 266 6.07 6.18 -2.62
N GLU A 267 6.81 5.23 -3.19
CA GLU A 267 8.27 5.27 -3.28
C GLU A 267 8.79 4.97 -4.69
N GLY A 268 10.06 5.29 -4.95
CA GLY A 268 10.70 5.05 -6.24
C GLY A 268 10.67 6.26 -7.20
N SER A 269 10.30 6.04 -8.46
CA SER A 269 10.35 7.07 -9.50
C SER A 269 9.07 7.12 -10.35
N TYR A 270 8.42 8.29 -10.38
CA TYR A 270 7.15 8.51 -11.08
C TYR A 270 6.01 7.61 -10.58
N THR A 271 6.01 7.28 -9.28
CA THR A 271 4.98 6.44 -8.65
C THR A 271 3.87 7.29 -8.03
N SER A 272 2.67 6.72 -7.90
CA SER A 272 1.56 7.43 -7.28
C SER A 272 0.52 6.52 -6.64
N THR A 273 0.00 6.94 -5.50
CA THR A 273 -1.20 6.37 -4.87
C THR A 273 -2.38 7.33 -4.91
N GLY A 274 -3.58 6.82 -5.17
CA GLY A 274 -4.82 7.59 -5.21
C GLY A 274 -4.91 8.56 -6.40
N CYS A 275 -5.87 9.49 -6.34
CA CYS A 275 -6.11 10.48 -7.38
C CYS A 275 -6.07 11.91 -6.80
N PRO A 276 -5.44 12.89 -7.48
CA PRO A 276 -5.41 14.28 -7.01
C PRO A 276 -6.79 14.91 -6.80
N ASN A 277 -7.78 14.46 -7.58
CA ASN A 277 -9.14 15.00 -7.57
C ASN A 277 -10.11 14.17 -6.73
N ASP A 278 -9.63 13.09 -6.09
CA ASP A 278 -10.44 12.22 -5.26
C ASP A 278 -9.61 11.70 -4.07
N PRO A 279 -9.58 12.47 -2.95
CA PRO A 279 -8.85 12.08 -1.75
C PRO A 279 -9.39 10.82 -1.07
N SER A 280 -10.57 10.32 -1.49
CA SER A 280 -11.12 9.06 -0.99
C SER A 280 -10.53 7.84 -1.69
N GLN A 281 -9.85 8.03 -2.83
CA GLN A 281 -9.12 6.98 -3.51
C GLN A 281 -7.72 6.78 -2.95
N GLY A 282 -7.25 5.53 -3.02
CA GLY A 282 -5.90 5.17 -2.59
C GLY A 282 -5.69 5.13 -1.08
N ASN A 283 -6.76 5.12 -0.27
CA ASN A 283 -6.62 4.91 1.18
C ASN A 283 -5.86 3.60 1.45
N SER A 284 -4.80 3.67 2.25
CA SER A 284 -3.89 2.56 2.53
C SER A 284 -3.25 1.92 1.29
N ALA A 285 -3.24 2.60 0.14
CA ALA A 285 -2.61 2.09 -1.07
C ALA A 285 -1.09 2.23 -1.00
N HIS A 286 -0.39 1.34 -1.71
CA HIS A 286 1.06 1.30 -1.79
C HIS A 286 1.50 1.26 -3.27
N ALA A 287 2.45 2.12 -3.66
CA ALA A 287 3.03 2.10 -4.99
C ALA A 287 4.56 2.24 -4.95
N GLU A 288 5.28 1.28 -5.52
CA GLU A 288 6.74 1.27 -5.54
C GLU A 288 7.32 0.92 -6.93
N GLY A 289 8.59 1.26 -7.16
CA GLY A 289 9.29 1.00 -8.42
C GLY A 289 9.30 2.17 -9.40
N HIS A 290 8.96 1.94 -10.68
CA HIS A 290 9.06 2.94 -11.75
C HIS A 290 7.76 3.06 -12.55
N TYR A 291 7.16 4.24 -12.60
CA TYR A 291 5.86 4.48 -13.25
C TYR A 291 4.69 3.63 -12.70
N SER A 292 4.80 3.11 -11.48
CA SER A 292 3.77 2.28 -10.82
C SER A 292 2.66 3.13 -10.19
N LYS A 293 1.40 2.69 -10.28
CA LYS A 293 0.24 3.44 -9.76
C LYS A 293 -0.78 2.56 -9.05
N ALA A 294 -1.14 2.93 -7.82
CA ALA A 294 -2.13 2.24 -7.00
C ALA A 294 -3.31 3.17 -6.65
N TYR A 295 -4.46 2.99 -7.30
CA TYR A 295 -5.62 3.88 -7.19
C TYR A 295 -6.69 3.39 -6.21
N GLY A 296 -6.87 2.08 -6.08
CA GLY A 296 -7.90 1.49 -5.24
C GLY A 296 -7.57 1.58 -3.76
N GLU A 297 -8.59 1.51 -2.89
CA GLU A 297 -8.37 1.35 -1.46
C GLU A 297 -7.59 0.05 -1.19
N SER A 298 -6.55 0.11 -0.35
CA SER A 298 -5.64 -1.02 -0.03
C SER A 298 -5.03 -1.70 -1.26
N SER A 299 -4.94 -1.01 -2.40
CA SER A 299 -4.31 -1.54 -3.61
C SER A 299 -2.78 -1.46 -3.55
N HIS A 300 -2.10 -2.37 -4.24
CA HIS A 300 -0.65 -2.44 -4.27
C HIS A 300 -0.16 -2.54 -5.72
N ALA A 301 0.80 -1.68 -6.11
CA ALA A 301 1.43 -1.71 -7.42
C ALA A 301 2.96 -1.63 -7.28
N GLU A 302 3.67 -2.67 -7.72
CA GLU A 302 5.13 -2.76 -7.67
C GLU A 302 5.72 -3.10 -9.04
N GLY A 303 6.99 -2.76 -9.28
CA GLY A 303 7.70 -3.05 -10.54
C GLY A 303 7.81 -1.87 -11.52
N CYS A 304 7.53 -2.10 -12.80
CA CYS A 304 7.73 -1.12 -13.88
C CYS A 304 6.47 -0.97 -14.74
N PHE A 305 5.92 0.25 -14.82
CA PHE A 305 4.66 0.53 -15.54
C PHE A 305 3.46 -0.29 -15.05
N THR A 306 3.38 -0.60 -13.77
CA THR A 306 2.29 -1.40 -13.19
C THR A 306 1.14 -0.52 -12.70
N VAL A 307 -0.09 -1.02 -12.79
CA VAL A 307 -1.29 -0.27 -12.39
C VAL A 307 -2.28 -1.16 -11.64
N ALA A 308 -2.50 -0.86 -10.35
CA ALA A 308 -3.56 -1.44 -9.54
C ALA A 308 -4.71 -0.43 -9.37
N ARG A 309 -5.90 -0.73 -9.90
CA ARG A 309 -7.06 0.18 -9.90
C ARG A 309 -8.19 -0.25 -8.98
N GLY A 310 -8.46 -1.55 -8.88
CA GLY A 310 -9.52 -2.07 -8.03
C GLY A 310 -9.15 -1.95 -6.55
N ASN A 311 -10.17 -1.91 -5.69
CA ASN A 311 -9.94 -2.03 -4.25
C ASN A 311 -9.29 -3.38 -3.95
N SER A 312 -8.26 -3.40 -3.10
CA SER A 312 -7.44 -4.57 -2.78
C SER A 312 -6.79 -5.25 -4.00
N ALA A 313 -6.69 -4.56 -5.14
CA ALA A 313 -6.02 -5.10 -6.32
C ALA A 313 -4.50 -5.09 -6.15
N HIS A 314 -3.83 -6.10 -6.73
CA HIS A 314 -2.38 -6.22 -6.72
C HIS A 314 -1.84 -6.32 -8.15
N ALA A 315 -0.85 -5.50 -8.49
CA ALA A 315 -0.16 -5.56 -9.79
C ALA A 315 1.35 -5.55 -9.59
N GLU A 316 2.04 -6.59 -10.06
CA GLU A 316 3.49 -6.72 -9.98
C GLU A 316 4.12 -7.07 -11.34
N GLY A 317 5.41 -6.77 -11.53
CA GLY A 317 6.14 -7.07 -12.76
C GLY A 317 6.31 -5.89 -13.73
N SER A 318 6.05 -6.11 -15.02
CA SER A 318 6.30 -5.16 -16.11
C SER A 318 5.06 -4.97 -16.98
N TYR A 319 4.58 -3.73 -17.14
CA TYR A 319 3.36 -3.42 -17.91
C TYR A 319 2.10 -4.19 -17.47
N THR A 320 1.99 -4.53 -16.18
CA THR A 320 0.86 -5.30 -15.64
C THR A 320 -0.26 -4.39 -15.11
N VAL A 321 -1.51 -4.85 -15.25
CA VAL A 321 -2.68 -4.05 -14.86
C VAL A 321 -3.73 -4.90 -14.15
N ALA A 322 -3.99 -4.61 -12.88
CA ALA A 322 -5.07 -5.19 -12.08
C ALA A 322 -6.21 -4.17 -11.91
N ARG A 323 -7.37 -4.40 -12.54
CA ARG A 323 -8.50 -3.46 -12.56
C ARG A 323 -9.68 -3.85 -11.70
N GLY A 324 -9.96 -5.14 -11.58
CA GLY A 324 -11.09 -5.64 -10.79
C GLY A 324 -10.85 -5.52 -9.29
N GLU A 325 -11.92 -5.51 -8.50
CA GLU A 325 -11.83 -5.64 -7.04
C GLU A 325 -11.08 -6.93 -6.69
N SER A 326 -10.10 -6.87 -5.79
CA SER A 326 -9.26 -8.00 -5.36
C SER A 326 -8.65 -8.79 -6.53
N SER A 327 -8.41 -8.14 -7.68
CA SER A 327 -7.74 -8.75 -8.83
C SER A 327 -6.23 -8.79 -8.65
N HIS A 328 -5.57 -9.78 -9.27
CA HIS A 328 -4.12 -9.94 -9.21
C HIS A 328 -3.53 -10.10 -10.61
N ALA A 329 -2.56 -9.27 -10.98
CA ALA A 329 -1.83 -9.36 -12.24
C ALA A 329 -0.31 -9.38 -12.00
N GLU A 330 0.36 -10.44 -12.48
CA GLU A 330 1.81 -10.60 -12.36
C GLU A 330 2.45 -10.98 -13.71
N GLY A 331 3.75 -10.71 -13.89
CA GLY A 331 4.50 -11.06 -15.10
C GLY A 331 4.81 -9.88 -16.04
N ASP A 332 4.66 -10.08 -17.36
CA ASP A 332 4.92 -9.06 -18.38
C ASP A 332 3.71 -8.87 -19.31
N HIS A 333 3.21 -7.64 -19.43
CA HIS A 333 2.03 -7.31 -20.24
C HIS A 333 0.74 -8.08 -19.86
N THR A 334 0.53 -8.35 -18.57
CA THR A 334 -0.65 -9.09 -18.09
C THR A 334 -1.78 -8.17 -17.61
N ILE A 335 -3.04 -8.61 -17.77
CA ILE A 335 -4.22 -7.82 -17.39
C ILE A 335 -5.22 -8.67 -16.62
N ALA A 336 -5.45 -8.36 -15.35
CA ALA A 336 -6.54 -8.91 -14.55
C ALA A 336 -7.68 -7.88 -14.47
N HIS A 337 -8.70 -8.01 -15.29
CA HIS A 337 -9.79 -7.04 -15.41
C HIS A 337 -11.01 -7.38 -14.56
N GLY A 338 -11.37 -8.66 -14.44
CA GLY A 338 -12.54 -9.07 -13.68
C GLY A 338 -12.32 -8.98 -12.17
N ASP A 339 -13.40 -8.79 -11.41
CA ASP A 339 -13.32 -8.89 -9.96
C ASP A 339 -12.85 -10.29 -9.55
N PHE A 340 -11.91 -10.36 -8.60
CA PHE A 340 -11.29 -11.59 -8.12
C PHE A 340 -10.60 -12.41 -9.24
N SER A 341 -10.21 -11.76 -10.34
CA SER A 341 -9.48 -12.42 -11.43
C SER A 341 -7.98 -12.51 -11.17
N HIS A 342 -7.33 -13.50 -11.79
CA HIS A 342 -5.88 -13.70 -11.72
C HIS A 342 -5.28 -13.82 -13.13
N SER A 343 -4.25 -13.04 -13.45
CA SER A 343 -3.53 -13.13 -14.72
C SER A 343 -2.03 -13.20 -14.47
N GLU A 344 -1.38 -14.26 -14.92
CA GLU A 344 0.07 -14.46 -14.77
C GLU A 344 0.74 -14.84 -16.11
N GLY A 345 2.05 -14.62 -16.25
CA GLY A 345 2.83 -14.98 -17.44
C GLY A 345 3.14 -13.81 -18.37
N ILE A 346 3.02 -14.02 -19.68
CA ILE A 346 3.33 -13.00 -20.71
C ILE A 346 2.12 -12.80 -21.62
N ASP A 347 1.70 -11.55 -21.84
CA ASP A 347 0.56 -11.18 -22.70
C ASP A 347 -0.79 -11.85 -22.31
N THR A 348 -0.96 -12.26 -21.05
CA THR A 348 -2.18 -12.94 -20.58
C THR A 348 -3.27 -11.96 -20.12
N GLN A 349 -4.54 -12.34 -20.27
CA GLN A 349 -5.66 -11.51 -19.84
C GLN A 349 -6.76 -12.32 -19.16
N ALA A 350 -7.05 -12.01 -17.89
CA ALA A 350 -8.17 -12.54 -17.14
C ALA A 350 -9.29 -11.50 -17.06
N ILE A 351 -10.29 -11.60 -17.94
CA ILE A 351 -11.30 -10.57 -18.15
C ILE A 351 -12.58 -10.85 -17.35
N GLY A 352 -13.00 -12.11 -17.25
CA GLY A 352 -14.20 -12.49 -16.50
C GLY A 352 -13.98 -12.36 -14.99
N SER A 353 -15.04 -12.11 -14.22
CA SER A 353 -14.96 -12.19 -12.75
C SER A 353 -14.59 -13.62 -12.35
N TYR A 354 -13.74 -13.77 -11.33
CA TYR A 354 -13.22 -15.07 -10.84
C TYR A 354 -12.42 -15.87 -11.90
N SER A 355 -12.03 -15.25 -13.02
CA SER A 355 -11.31 -15.95 -14.09
C SER A 355 -9.81 -16.06 -13.81
N HIS A 356 -9.16 -17.04 -14.42
CA HIS A 356 -7.72 -17.27 -14.31
C HIS A 356 -7.10 -17.50 -15.70
N ALA A 357 -6.11 -16.68 -16.08
CA ALA A 357 -5.33 -16.85 -17.31
C ALA A 357 -3.83 -16.96 -16.99
N GLU A 358 -3.18 -18.02 -17.45
CA GLU A 358 -1.74 -18.23 -17.28
C GLU A 358 -1.05 -18.63 -18.60
N GLY A 359 0.27 -18.49 -18.66
CA GLY A 359 1.11 -18.89 -19.79
C GLY A 359 1.46 -17.74 -20.75
N LEU A 360 1.31 -17.96 -22.07
CA LEU A 360 1.70 -16.99 -23.10
C LEU A 360 0.52 -16.60 -23.98
N GLY A 361 0.06 -15.35 -23.88
CA GLY A 361 -0.95 -14.82 -24.77
C GLY A 361 -2.32 -15.49 -24.61
N THR A 362 -2.67 -16.03 -23.45
CA THR A 362 -3.98 -16.68 -23.18
C THR A 362 -5.01 -15.66 -22.68
N ILE A 363 -6.30 -15.90 -22.97
CA ILE A 363 -7.38 -14.97 -22.59
C ILE A 363 -8.53 -15.74 -21.92
N ALA A 364 -8.81 -15.43 -20.64
CA ALA A 364 -9.96 -15.91 -19.89
C ALA A 364 -11.10 -14.87 -19.93
N SER A 365 -11.90 -14.87 -20.98
CA SER A 365 -12.92 -13.83 -21.21
C SER A 365 -14.19 -13.98 -20.37
N SER A 366 -14.45 -15.18 -19.86
CA SER A 366 -15.72 -15.55 -19.24
C SER A 366 -15.59 -15.73 -17.73
N ASN A 367 -16.68 -15.48 -16.99
CA ASN A 367 -16.69 -15.62 -15.53
C ASN A 367 -16.28 -17.02 -15.09
N GLY A 368 -15.36 -17.11 -14.12
CA GLY A 368 -14.88 -18.38 -13.57
C GLY A 368 -14.19 -19.30 -14.58
N SER A 369 -13.83 -18.82 -15.77
CA SER A 369 -13.09 -19.62 -16.74
C SER A 369 -11.61 -19.69 -16.37
N HIS A 370 -10.99 -20.83 -16.63
CA HIS A 370 -9.55 -21.03 -16.44
C HIS A 370 -8.90 -21.44 -17.77
N ILE A 371 -7.78 -20.81 -18.12
CA ILE A 371 -7.00 -21.17 -19.31
C ILE A 371 -5.50 -21.08 -19.06
N MET A 372 -4.79 -22.09 -19.54
CA MET A 372 -3.33 -22.19 -19.51
C MET A 372 -2.75 -22.50 -20.89
N GLY A 373 -1.43 -22.44 -21.05
CA GLY A 373 -0.73 -22.81 -22.30
C GLY A 373 -0.36 -21.60 -23.13
N LYS A 374 -0.54 -21.67 -24.46
CA LYS A 374 -0.17 -20.56 -25.36
C LYS A 374 -1.27 -20.22 -26.36
N TYR A 375 -1.47 -18.92 -26.56
CA TYR A 375 -2.35 -18.34 -27.59
C TYR A 375 -3.71 -19.04 -27.68
N GLY A 376 -4.46 -19.08 -26.59
CA GLY A 376 -5.79 -19.69 -26.52
C GLY A 376 -6.83 -18.75 -25.91
N ASP A 377 -8.10 -18.93 -26.28
CA ASP A 377 -9.23 -18.14 -25.79
C ASP A 377 -10.24 -19.03 -25.06
N ALA A 378 -10.53 -18.73 -23.80
CA ALA A 378 -11.61 -19.38 -23.07
C ALA A 378 -12.95 -19.10 -23.76
N GLN A 379 -13.74 -20.15 -23.97
CA GLN A 379 -14.92 -20.11 -24.84
C GLN A 379 -16.24 -20.02 -24.07
N GLU A 380 -16.26 -20.33 -22.76
CA GLU A 380 -17.46 -20.21 -21.94
C GLU A 380 -17.15 -20.06 -20.43
N PRO A 381 -18.12 -19.60 -19.61
CA PRO A 381 -17.97 -19.49 -18.16
C PRO A 381 -17.72 -20.82 -17.45
N TYR A 382 -17.09 -20.76 -16.28
CA TYR A 382 -16.90 -21.87 -15.33
C TYR A 382 -16.26 -23.12 -15.93
N SER A 383 -15.50 -22.96 -17.00
CA SER A 383 -14.95 -24.03 -17.83
C SER A 383 -13.43 -23.96 -17.89
N TRP A 384 -12.82 -25.05 -18.35
CA TRP A 384 -11.37 -25.20 -18.34
C TRP A 384 -10.83 -25.45 -19.75
N PHE A 385 -9.70 -24.81 -20.08
CA PHE A 385 -9.11 -24.78 -21.41
C PHE A 385 -7.59 -24.91 -21.37
N ILE A 386 -7.01 -25.57 -22.38
CA ILE A 386 -5.58 -25.49 -22.70
C ILE A 386 -5.43 -24.85 -24.09
N GLY A 387 -4.75 -23.70 -24.14
CA GLY A 387 -4.33 -23.06 -25.38
C GLY A 387 -3.15 -23.76 -26.02
N ASN A 388 -3.20 -23.95 -27.34
CA ASN A 388 -2.11 -24.53 -28.13
C ASN A 388 -1.87 -23.78 -29.46
N GLY A 389 -2.22 -22.50 -29.51
CA GLY A 389 -1.99 -21.68 -30.70
C GLY A 389 -0.50 -21.46 -30.99
N LEU A 390 -0.19 -20.96 -32.18
CA LEU A 390 1.19 -20.74 -32.63
C LEU A 390 1.64 -19.29 -32.51
N ALA A 391 0.70 -18.35 -32.54
CA ALA A 391 0.95 -16.91 -32.53
C ALA A 391 -0.32 -16.17 -32.07
N PRO A 392 -0.23 -14.86 -31.73
CA PRO A 392 -1.41 -14.05 -31.42
C PRO A 392 -2.47 -14.02 -32.54
N THR A 393 -2.05 -14.19 -33.80
CA THR A 393 -2.93 -14.26 -34.98
C THR A 393 -3.41 -15.69 -35.31
N ASN A 394 -2.91 -16.71 -34.60
CA ASN A 394 -3.31 -18.10 -34.77
C ASN A 394 -3.55 -18.75 -33.41
N ARG A 395 -4.73 -18.48 -32.86
CA ARG A 395 -5.14 -18.88 -31.50
C ARG A 395 -5.96 -20.16 -31.56
N GLU A 396 -5.65 -21.14 -30.72
CA GLU A 396 -6.26 -22.47 -30.77
C GLU A 396 -6.39 -23.09 -29.37
N ILE A 397 -7.33 -24.03 -29.24
CA ILE A 397 -7.57 -24.81 -28.02
C ILE A 397 -7.18 -26.27 -28.28
N GLY A 398 -6.19 -26.76 -27.52
CA GLY A 398 -5.74 -28.15 -27.58
C GLY A 398 -6.57 -29.12 -26.72
N ALA A 399 -7.20 -28.62 -25.66
CA ALA A 399 -8.13 -29.40 -24.84
C ALA A 399 -9.13 -28.48 -24.14
N LYS A 400 -10.35 -28.97 -23.90
CA LYS A 400 -11.35 -28.24 -23.13
C LYS A 400 -12.32 -29.15 -22.40
N TRP A 401 -12.74 -28.72 -21.22
CA TRP A 401 -13.91 -29.24 -20.53
C TRP A 401 -14.95 -28.14 -20.43
N LEU A 402 -16.19 -28.45 -20.83
CA LEU A 402 -17.29 -27.50 -20.91
C LEU A 402 -18.27 -27.70 -19.76
N ALA A 403 -18.53 -26.68 -18.95
CA ALA A 403 -19.48 -26.74 -17.84
C ALA A 403 -20.93 -26.91 -18.32
N SER A 404 -21.27 -26.30 -19.46
CA SER A 404 -22.63 -26.36 -20.04
C SER A 404 -23.03 -27.79 -20.41
N THR A 405 -22.14 -28.50 -21.10
CA THR A 405 -22.39 -29.85 -21.63
C THR A 405 -21.82 -30.96 -20.75
N ARG A 406 -20.86 -30.62 -19.88
CA ARG A 406 -20.05 -31.55 -19.07
C ARG A 406 -19.15 -32.48 -19.88
N ASN A 407 -18.90 -32.13 -21.13
CA ASN A 407 -18.08 -32.92 -22.04
C ASN A 407 -16.61 -32.48 -21.99
N MET A 408 -15.73 -33.45 -22.17
CA MET A 408 -14.29 -33.25 -22.38
C MET A 408 -13.96 -33.43 -23.85
N TYR A 409 -13.12 -32.54 -24.38
CA TYR A 409 -12.65 -32.56 -25.76
C TYR A 409 -11.12 -32.46 -25.76
N ILE A 410 -10.48 -33.26 -26.60
CA ILE A 410 -9.02 -33.27 -26.79
C ILE A 410 -8.79 -33.15 -28.30
N ASP A 411 -8.04 -32.14 -28.71
CA ASP A 411 -7.62 -31.96 -30.09
C ASP A 411 -6.36 -32.78 -30.36
N GLY A 412 -6.56 -34.08 -30.58
CA GLY A 412 -5.51 -35.04 -30.83
C GLY A 412 -6.08 -36.38 -31.26
N ASN A 413 -5.31 -37.14 -32.03
CA ASN A 413 -5.78 -38.41 -32.60
C ASN A 413 -5.88 -39.57 -31.60
N THR A 414 -5.27 -39.46 -30.41
CA THR A 414 -5.09 -40.61 -29.53
C THR A 414 -5.13 -40.22 -28.05
N TYR A 415 -5.92 -40.97 -27.28
CA TYR A 415 -5.83 -41.03 -25.83
C TYR A 415 -5.02 -42.27 -25.44
N VAL A 416 -3.81 -42.06 -24.90
CA VAL A 416 -2.87 -43.16 -24.62
C VAL A 416 -3.08 -43.65 -23.19
N THR A 417 -3.58 -44.88 -23.01
CA THR A 417 -3.79 -45.50 -21.69
C THR A 417 -3.18 -46.90 -21.65
N ASN A 418 -2.98 -47.41 -20.42
CA ASN A 418 -2.49 -48.77 -20.19
C ASN A 418 -3.60 -49.82 -20.09
N GLY A 419 -4.87 -49.43 -20.28
CA GLY A 419 -5.98 -50.37 -20.30
C GLY A 419 -5.91 -51.30 -21.52
N THR A 420 -6.63 -52.42 -21.48
CA THR A 420 -6.55 -53.45 -22.53
C THR A 420 -7.82 -53.61 -23.35
N ASN A 421 -8.91 -52.93 -22.95
CA ASN A 421 -10.24 -53.13 -23.51
C ASN A 421 -11.13 -51.89 -23.37
N TYR A 422 -12.18 -51.82 -24.18
CA TYR A 422 -13.34 -50.96 -23.96
C TYR A 422 -14.38 -51.75 -23.19
N ALA A 423 -14.88 -51.18 -22.11
CA ALA A 423 -15.84 -51.85 -21.25
C ALA A 423 -17.01 -50.95 -20.85
N GLU A 424 -18.11 -51.58 -20.46
CA GLU A 424 -19.21 -50.92 -19.78
C GLU A 424 -19.54 -51.65 -18.48
N MET A 425 -20.13 -50.94 -17.52
CA MET A 425 -20.66 -51.57 -16.31
C MET A 425 -22.06 -52.13 -16.54
N PHE A 426 -22.27 -53.37 -16.09
CA PHE A 426 -23.55 -54.07 -16.12
C PHE A 426 -23.95 -54.56 -14.73
N GLU A 427 -25.26 -54.62 -14.49
CA GLU A 427 -25.83 -55.11 -13.24
C GLU A 427 -26.02 -56.63 -13.30
N ILE A 428 -25.73 -57.32 -12.20
CA ILE A 428 -25.74 -58.79 -12.11
C ILE A 428 -27.08 -59.26 -11.53
N SER A 429 -27.65 -60.32 -12.10
CA SER A 429 -28.77 -61.05 -11.49
C SER A 429 -28.23 -62.25 -10.70
N GLY A 430 -28.35 -62.21 -9.37
CA GLY A 430 -27.89 -63.29 -8.50
C GLY A 430 -26.49 -63.07 -7.94
N ASP A 431 -25.67 -64.13 -7.91
CA ASP A 431 -24.36 -64.11 -7.27
C ASP A 431 -23.34 -63.25 -8.03
N PRO A 432 -22.42 -62.55 -7.32
CA PRO A 432 -21.35 -61.80 -7.95
C PRO A 432 -20.52 -62.63 -8.93
N ILE A 433 -20.21 -62.03 -10.09
CA ILE A 433 -19.40 -62.64 -11.14
C ILE A 433 -18.00 -62.04 -11.06
N ASP A 434 -17.02 -62.87 -10.73
CA ASP A 434 -15.62 -62.46 -10.66
C ASP A 434 -15.03 -62.18 -12.06
N VAL A 435 -13.80 -61.67 -12.13
CA VAL A 435 -13.11 -61.33 -13.38
C VAL A 435 -12.82 -62.55 -14.26
N GLY A 436 -12.87 -62.36 -15.58
CA GLY A 436 -12.47 -63.33 -16.59
C GLY A 436 -13.54 -64.36 -16.97
N PHE A 437 -14.80 -64.17 -16.59
CA PHE A 437 -15.92 -65.01 -17.04
C PHE A 437 -16.59 -64.43 -18.27
N PHE A 438 -16.98 -65.28 -19.21
CA PHE A 438 -17.91 -64.90 -20.27
C PHE A 438 -19.30 -64.67 -19.68
N VAL A 439 -19.95 -63.60 -20.15
CA VAL A 439 -21.29 -63.22 -19.71
C VAL A 439 -22.23 -63.01 -20.88
N THR A 440 -23.52 -63.19 -20.60
CA THR A 440 -24.61 -62.91 -21.54
C THR A 440 -25.74 -62.16 -20.83
N LEU A 441 -26.67 -61.63 -21.62
CA LEU A 441 -27.83 -60.87 -21.14
C LEU A 441 -28.93 -61.81 -20.64
N GLN A 442 -29.57 -61.42 -19.53
CA GLN A 442 -30.80 -61.98 -19.00
C GLN A 442 -31.74 -60.83 -18.65
N GLY A 443 -32.51 -60.37 -19.64
CA GLY A 443 -33.28 -59.13 -19.51
C GLY A 443 -32.34 -57.94 -19.34
N ASN A 444 -32.53 -57.17 -18.25
CA ASN A 444 -31.71 -55.98 -17.93
C ASN A 444 -30.40 -56.31 -17.19
N PHE A 445 -30.20 -57.56 -16.81
CA PHE A 445 -29.06 -58.00 -16.03
C PHE A 445 -28.13 -58.89 -16.86
N ILE A 446 -26.96 -59.18 -16.31
CA ILE A 446 -26.05 -60.17 -16.85
C ILE A 446 -25.96 -61.41 -15.95
N ARG A 447 -25.65 -62.54 -16.58
CA ARG A 447 -25.27 -63.79 -15.94
C ARG A 447 -24.06 -64.41 -16.64
N LYS A 448 -23.43 -65.41 -16.03
CA LYS A 448 -22.43 -66.23 -16.72
C LYS A 448 -23.06 -66.87 -17.96
N ALA A 449 -22.33 -66.82 -19.06
CA ALA A 449 -22.73 -67.49 -20.29
C ALA A 449 -22.52 -69.00 -20.18
N THR A 450 -23.26 -69.75 -20.99
CA THR A 450 -23.19 -71.21 -21.10
C THR A 450 -22.93 -71.61 -22.55
N SER A 451 -22.65 -72.90 -22.78
CA SER A 451 -22.45 -73.42 -24.14
C SER A 451 -23.71 -73.36 -25.03
N GLN A 452 -24.88 -73.09 -24.44
CA GLN A 452 -26.17 -73.02 -25.13
C GLN A 452 -26.57 -71.57 -25.47
N ASP A 453 -25.77 -70.58 -25.09
CA ASP A 453 -26.08 -69.18 -25.35
C ASP A 453 -25.61 -68.78 -26.76
N ASP A 454 -26.56 -68.40 -27.61
CA ASP A 454 -26.28 -67.97 -28.98
C ASP A 454 -25.63 -66.58 -29.04
N TYR A 455 -25.76 -65.80 -27.96
CA TYR A 455 -25.19 -64.46 -27.85
C TYR A 455 -24.33 -64.36 -26.59
N ILE A 456 -23.11 -63.85 -26.77
CA ILE A 456 -22.18 -63.58 -25.69
C ILE A 456 -21.93 -62.07 -25.70
N LEU A 457 -22.21 -61.42 -24.57
CA LEU A 457 -22.07 -59.97 -24.43
C LEU A 457 -20.61 -59.55 -24.36
N GLY A 458 -19.80 -60.30 -23.59
CA GLY A 458 -18.40 -59.98 -23.37
C GLY A 458 -17.80 -60.77 -22.22
N VAL A 459 -16.72 -60.26 -21.64
CA VAL A 459 -16.00 -60.90 -20.53
C VAL A 459 -15.81 -59.91 -19.39
N THR A 460 -16.06 -60.34 -18.15
CA THR A 460 -15.81 -59.50 -16.97
C THR A 460 -14.34 -59.08 -16.88
N SER A 461 -14.09 -57.78 -16.72
CA SER A 461 -12.79 -57.14 -16.87
C SER A 461 -12.52 -56.14 -15.73
N THR A 462 -11.25 -55.96 -15.37
CA THR A 462 -10.82 -54.98 -14.35
C THR A 462 -9.84 -53.93 -14.89
N THR A 463 -9.52 -53.99 -16.18
CA THR A 463 -8.47 -53.16 -16.81
C THR A 463 -8.93 -52.43 -18.08
N PRO A 464 -10.11 -51.77 -18.09
CA PRO A 464 -10.55 -51.03 -19.26
C PRO A 464 -9.72 -49.75 -19.50
N SER A 465 -9.47 -49.43 -20.77
CA SER A 465 -8.94 -48.14 -21.21
C SER A 465 -9.98 -47.03 -21.12
N ILE A 466 -11.24 -47.39 -21.39
CA ILE A 466 -12.41 -46.54 -21.30
C ILE A 466 -13.51 -47.38 -20.66
N LEU A 467 -14.13 -46.84 -19.60
CA LEU A 467 -15.22 -47.50 -18.88
C LEU A 467 -16.50 -46.66 -18.99
N GLY A 468 -17.45 -47.16 -19.76
CA GLY A 468 -18.79 -46.60 -19.86
C GLY A 468 -19.69 -47.00 -18.68
N ASN A 469 -20.74 -46.22 -18.47
CA ASN A 469 -21.82 -46.52 -17.52
C ASN A 469 -21.37 -46.71 -16.05
N SER A 470 -20.21 -46.19 -15.63
CA SER A 470 -19.71 -46.32 -14.25
C SER A 470 -20.47 -45.46 -13.23
N ALA A 471 -21.06 -44.35 -13.69
CA ALA A 471 -21.67 -43.33 -12.84
C ALA A 471 -20.70 -42.79 -11.76
N GLU A 472 -19.40 -42.72 -12.06
CA GLU A 472 -18.33 -42.48 -11.08
C GLU A 472 -18.53 -41.24 -10.19
N MET A 473 -19.02 -40.14 -10.77
CA MET A 473 -19.05 -38.83 -10.09
C MET A 473 -20.32 -38.58 -9.28
N ARG A 474 -21.41 -39.31 -9.53
CA ARG A 474 -22.74 -39.04 -8.95
C ARG A 474 -23.76 -40.09 -9.34
N TRP A 475 -24.88 -40.13 -8.59
CA TRP A 475 -26.04 -40.92 -8.96
C TRP A 475 -26.49 -40.62 -10.40
N HIS A 476 -26.60 -41.68 -11.19
CA HIS A 476 -26.76 -41.57 -12.64
C HIS A 476 -28.08 -40.90 -13.06
N LYS A 477 -29.11 -40.95 -12.21
CA LYS A 477 -30.41 -40.29 -12.43
C LYS A 477 -30.55 -38.94 -11.73
N LYS A 478 -29.46 -38.36 -11.20
CA LYS A 478 -29.52 -37.07 -10.48
C LYS A 478 -30.19 -35.96 -11.30
N TYR A 479 -30.04 -35.97 -12.63
CA TYR A 479 -30.70 -35.01 -13.51
C TYR A 479 -31.72 -35.71 -14.39
N MET A 480 -32.78 -34.98 -14.72
CA MET A 480 -33.77 -35.39 -15.71
C MET A 480 -33.12 -35.48 -17.09
N VAL A 481 -33.53 -36.50 -17.85
CA VAL A 481 -33.12 -36.72 -19.23
C VAL A 481 -34.34 -36.84 -20.12
N ASP A 482 -34.18 -36.55 -21.41
CA ASP A 482 -35.21 -36.80 -22.42
C ASP A 482 -35.31 -38.29 -22.80
N GLU A 483 -36.17 -38.59 -23.77
CA GLU A 483 -36.40 -39.97 -24.25
C GLU A 483 -35.15 -40.62 -24.89
N TRP A 484 -34.13 -39.83 -25.25
CA TRP A 484 -32.87 -40.27 -25.85
C TRP A 484 -31.70 -40.24 -24.86
N GLY A 485 -31.94 -39.89 -23.59
CA GLY A 485 -30.94 -39.85 -22.53
C GLY A 485 -30.14 -38.55 -22.45
N GLN A 486 -30.50 -37.51 -23.20
CA GLN A 486 -29.86 -36.21 -23.09
C GLN A 486 -30.35 -35.47 -21.85
N ILE A 487 -29.44 -34.85 -21.10
CA ILE A 487 -29.80 -34.07 -19.91
C ILE A 487 -30.70 -32.90 -20.33
N GLN A 488 -31.80 -32.72 -19.61
CA GLN A 488 -32.69 -31.58 -19.80
C GLN A 488 -32.19 -30.37 -19.01
N TYR A 489 -32.28 -29.20 -19.64
CA TYR A 489 -31.84 -27.94 -19.07
C TYR A 489 -33.00 -26.95 -19.00
N GLU A 490 -33.00 -26.13 -17.95
CA GLU A 490 -33.86 -24.97 -17.81
C GLU A 490 -33.03 -23.68 -17.90
N ASN A 491 -33.63 -22.63 -18.46
CA ASN A 491 -32.99 -21.32 -18.55
C ASN A 491 -33.12 -20.60 -17.20
N ALA A 492 -32.03 -20.52 -16.44
CA ALA A 492 -31.95 -19.63 -15.30
C ALA A 492 -31.58 -18.23 -15.77
N HIS A 493 -32.40 -17.26 -15.38
CA HIS A 493 -32.13 -15.84 -15.62
C HIS A 493 -31.40 -15.30 -14.39
N ASN A 494 -30.08 -15.16 -14.48
CA ASN A 494 -29.33 -14.47 -13.44
C ASN A 494 -29.41 -12.96 -13.71
N ILE A 495 -29.93 -12.22 -12.73
CA ILE A 495 -29.84 -10.76 -12.71
C ILE A 495 -28.47 -10.43 -12.14
N ILE A 496 -27.55 -9.99 -12.99
CA ILE A 496 -26.29 -9.40 -12.54
C ILE A 496 -26.57 -7.92 -12.24
N GLN A 497 -26.12 -7.41 -11.08
CA GLN A 497 -26.13 -5.97 -10.80
C GLN A 497 -25.42 -5.26 -11.97
N ASN A 498 -26.11 -4.33 -12.64
CA ASN A 498 -25.75 -3.64 -13.90
C ASN A 498 -26.29 -4.21 -15.23
N SER A 499 -27.55 -4.69 -15.24
CA SER A 499 -28.41 -4.74 -16.45
C SER A 499 -28.00 -5.69 -17.60
N TYR A 500 -27.14 -6.67 -17.34
CA TYR A 500 -26.94 -7.82 -18.23
C TYR A 500 -27.67 -9.05 -17.69
N THR A 501 -28.66 -9.54 -18.41
CA THR A 501 -29.25 -10.88 -18.19
C THR A 501 -28.35 -11.92 -18.85
N SER A 502 -27.61 -12.69 -18.04
CA SER A 502 -26.96 -13.90 -18.54
C SER A 502 -27.93 -15.07 -18.44
N ILE A 503 -28.20 -15.75 -19.56
CA ILE A 503 -28.95 -17.00 -19.56
C ILE A 503 -27.96 -18.12 -19.21
N GLN A 504 -28.12 -18.72 -18.04
CA GLN A 504 -27.37 -19.90 -17.65
C GLN A 504 -28.26 -21.13 -17.79
N GLN A 505 -27.80 -22.15 -18.51
CA GLN A 505 -28.52 -23.41 -18.63
C GLN A 505 -28.21 -24.28 -17.42
N ASN A 506 -29.21 -24.48 -16.56
CA ASN A 506 -29.10 -25.34 -15.39
C ASN A 506 -29.74 -26.70 -15.67
N PRO A 507 -29.06 -27.81 -15.34
CA PRO A 507 -29.62 -29.14 -15.54
C PRO A 507 -30.72 -29.40 -14.51
N ILE A 508 -31.86 -29.88 -14.97
CA ILE A 508 -33.06 -30.08 -14.14
C ILE A 508 -32.81 -31.26 -13.20
N LEU A 509 -32.91 -31.03 -11.88
CA LEU A 509 -32.79 -32.09 -10.88
C LEU A 509 -33.95 -33.08 -10.98
N ASN A 510 -33.64 -34.36 -10.84
CA ASN A 510 -34.67 -35.38 -10.73
C ASN A 510 -35.34 -35.28 -9.35
N PRO A 511 -36.68 -35.19 -9.24
CA PRO A 511 -37.38 -35.13 -7.96
C PRO A 511 -37.13 -36.32 -7.02
N GLN A 512 -36.63 -37.43 -7.56
CA GLN A 512 -36.24 -38.61 -6.79
C GLN A 512 -34.83 -38.51 -6.19
N TRP A 513 -34.05 -37.48 -6.55
CA TRP A 513 -32.71 -37.29 -5.99
C TRP A 513 -32.81 -36.68 -4.59
N ASP A 514 -32.23 -37.37 -3.61
CA ASP A 514 -32.06 -36.87 -2.24
C ASP A 514 -30.61 -36.46 -2.01
N SER A 515 -30.40 -35.22 -1.55
CA SER A 515 -29.09 -34.69 -1.19
C SER A 515 -28.50 -35.28 0.10
N ASN A 516 -29.33 -35.91 0.94
CA ASN A 516 -28.90 -36.50 2.21
C ASN A 516 -28.42 -37.94 2.05
N GLU A 517 -28.70 -38.60 0.92
CA GLU A 517 -28.21 -39.95 0.66
C GLU A 517 -26.74 -39.94 0.23
N THR A 518 -25.94 -40.81 0.86
CA THR A 518 -24.56 -41.02 0.45
C THR A 518 -24.51 -41.87 -0.82
N TYR A 519 -23.97 -41.31 -1.90
CA TYR A 519 -23.84 -42.01 -3.17
C TYR A 519 -22.60 -42.93 -3.19
N MET A 520 -22.80 -44.19 -3.58
CA MET A 520 -21.72 -45.12 -3.89
C MET A 520 -21.67 -45.40 -5.41
N PRO A 521 -20.54 -45.12 -6.09
CA PRO A 521 -20.33 -45.43 -7.51
C PRO A 521 -20.59 -46.89 -7.83
N ARG A 522 -21.04 -47.20 -9.06
CA ARG A 522 -21.32 -48.59 -9.47
C ARG A 522 -20.09 -49.48 -9.33
N ARG A 523 -18.89 -48.96 -9.59
CA ARG A 523 -17.64 -49.70 -9.44
C ARG A 523 -17.41 -50.24 -8.02
N ASN A 524 -18.01 -49.62 -7.01
CA ASN A 524 -17.87 -49.99 -5.61
C ASN A 524 -19.08 -50.80 -5.09
N ARG A 525 -20.00 -51.18 -5.98
CA ARG A 525 -21.21 -51.96 -5.68
C ARG A 525 -21.05 -53.39 -6.20
N VAL A 526 -21.31 -54.38 -5.35
CA VAL A 526 -21.06 -55.81 -5.65
C VAL A 526 -21.98 -56.36 -6.75
N GLU A 527 -23.14 -55.73 -6.93
CA GLU A 527 -24.11 -56.06 -7.96
C GLU A 527 -23.77 -55.46 -9.33
N TRP A 528 -22.66 -54.71 -9.46
CA TRP A 528 -22.18 -54.19 -10.75
C TRP A 528 -20.79 -54.74 -11.09
N VAL A 529 -20.58 -55.08 -12.35
CA VAL A 529 -19.27 -55.51 -12.85
C VAL A 529 -18.96 -54.87 -14.19
N SER A 530 -17.68 -54.58 -14.43
CA SER A 530 -17.20 -54.11 -15.73
C SER A 530 -17.08 -55.30 -16.67
N VAL A 531 -17.66 -55.17 -17.86
CA VAL A 531 -17.61 -56.18 -18.93
C VAL A 531 -16.87 -55.57 -20.10
N GLY A 532 -15.72 -56.15 -20.45
CA GLY A 532 -15.01 -55.80 -21.66
C GLY A 532 -15.79 -56.29 -22.87
N LEU A 533 -16.06 -55.36 -23.80
CA LEU A 533 -16.86 -55.55 -25.01
C LEU A 533 -15.97 -55.58 -26.27
N LEU A 534 -14.77 -55.01 -26.19
CA LEU A 534 -13.81 -54.97 -27.29
C LEU A 534 -12.38 -54.93 -26.74
N GLY A 535 -11.45 -55.64 -27.36
CA GLY A 535 -10.02 -55.54 -27.08
C GLY A 535 -9.38 -56.84 -26.59
N GLN A 536 -8.19 -56.74 -26.01
CA GLN A 536 -7.41 -57.87 -25.53
C GLN A 536 -7.80 -58.18 -24.09
N ILE A 537 -8.58 -59.23 -23.89
CA ILE A 537 -9.20 -59.52 -22.59
C ILE A 537 -8.65 -60.82 -22.02
N ARG A 538 -8.34 -60.80 -20.72
CA ARG A 538 -7.95 -61.99 -19.97
C ARG A 538 -9.20 -62.79 -19.61
N VAL A 539 -9.17 -64.08 -19.88
CA VAL A 539 -10.31 -64.99 -19.68
C VAL A 539 -9.84 -66.20 -18.89
N ARG A 540 -10.72 -66.70 -18.02
CA ARG A 540 -10.58 -68.01 -17.37
C ARG A 540 -10.76 -69.10 -18.41
N ASP A 541 -10.00 -70.17 -18.28
CA ASP A 541 -9.92 -71.24 -19.27
C ASP A 541 -9.85 -72.60 -18.57
N ASP A 542 -10.48 -73.61 -19.17
CA ASP A 542 -10.52 -74.99 -18.66
C ASP A 542 -9.26 -75.81 -18.99
N GLY A 543 -8.27 -75.20 -19.65
CA GLY A 543 -7.02 -75.81 -20.08
C GLY A 543 -7.03 -76.32 -21.51
N THR A 544 -8.17 -76.35 -22.20
CA THR A 544 -8.29 -76.97 -23.53
C THR A 544 -8.05 -76.01 -24.70
N SER A 545 -8.20 -74.70 -24.48
CA SER A 545 -8.05 -73.71 -25.55
C SER A 545 -6.62 -73.64 -26.11
N GLU A 546 -6.46 -73.63 -27.43
CA GLU A 546 -5.15 -73.64 -28.08
C GLU A 546 -4.79 -72.24 -28.61
N ILE A 547 -3.51 -71.85 -28.52
CA ILE A 547 -3.03 -70.57 -29.09
C ILE A 547 -3.26 -70.58 -30.60
N GLY A 548 -3.91 -69.54 -31.12
CA GLY A 548 -4.31 -69.50 -32.53
C GLY A 548 -5.50 -70.40 -32.88
N GLY A 549 -6.14 -71.03 -31.89
CA GLY A 549 -7.44 -71.69 -32.04
C GLY A 549 -8.60 -70.75 -31.70
N TYR A 550 -9.80 -71.32 -31.62
CA TYR A 550 -10.99 -70.67 -31.13
C TYR A 550 -11.41 -71.25 -29.77
N CYS A 551 -12.03 -70.42 -28.95
CA CYS A 551 -12.69 -70.84 -27.73
C CYS A 551 -14.11 -70.28 -27.65
N PHE A 552 -14.97 -71.01 -26.94
CA PHE A 552 -16.33 -70.61 -26.62
C PHE A 552 -16.60 -70.88 -25.14
N PRO A 553 -17.54 -70.19 -24.47
CA PRO A 553 -17.89 -70.52 -23.08
C PRO A 553 -18.43 -71.95 -22.95
N ASN A 554 -17.93 -72.67 -21.95
CA ASN A 554 -18.56 -73.90 -21.47
C ASN A 554 -19.76 -73.56 -20.54
N ASN A 555 -20.34 -74.59 -19.90
CA ASN A 555 -21.49 -74.40 -18.98
C ASN A 555 -21.15 -73.66 -17.67
N GLU A 556 -19.88 -73.36 -17.41
CA GLU A 556 -19.42 -72.57 -16.25
C GLU A 556 -19.05 -71.12 -16.62
N GLY A 557 -19.18 -70.74 -17.90
CA GLY A 557 -18.82 -69.42 -18.39
C GLY A 557 -17.32 -69.18 -18.51
N ILE A 558 -16.51 -70.24 -18.57
CA ILE A 558 -15.07 -70.16 -18.84
C ILE A 558 -14.76 -70.67 -20.25
N ALA A 559 -13.62 -70.28 -20.81
CA ALA A 559 -13.19 -70.69 -22.14
C ALA A 559 -12.96 -72.21 -22.20
N THR A 560 -13.49 -72.83 -23.26
CA THR A 560 -13.17 -74.19 -23.69
C THR A 560 -12.88 -74.19 -25.19
N LYS A 561 -12.12 -75.18 -25.66
CA LYS A 561 -11.79 -75.33 -27.08
C LYS A 561 -13.06 -75.43 -27.92
N ALA A 562 -13.11 -74.65 -28.99
CA ALA A 562 -14.21 -74.65 -29.93
C ALA A 562 -13.70 -74.54 -31.37
N ASN A 563 -14.57 -74.83 -32.34
CA ASN A 563 -14.26 -74.64 -33.77
C ASN A 563 -14.55 -73.22 -34.25
N GLU A 564 -15.32 -72.45 -33.47
CA GLU A 564 -15.73 -71.07 -33.72
C GLU A 564 -15.84 -70.29 -32.40
N GLY A 565 -16.08 -68.99 -32.48
CA GLY A 565 -16.14 -68.10 -31.31
C GLY A 565 -14.96 -67.14 -31.24
N TYR A 566 -14.29 -67.09 -30.09
CA TYR A 566 -13.27 -66.09 -29.79
C TYR A 566 -11.85 -66.60 -30.07
N ARG A 567 -11.04 -65.75 -30.71
CA ARG A 567 -9.68 -66.11 -31.09
C ARG A 567 -8.74 -66.03 -29.88
N VAL A 568 -8.05 -67.12 -29.61
CA VAL A 568 -7.05 -67.20 -28.53
C VAL A 568 -5.73 -66.61 -29.00
N MET A 569 -5.28 -65.53 -28.36
CA MET A 569 -4.03 -64.85 -28.71
C MET A 569 -2.83 -65.42 -27.96
N LYS A 570 -2.99 -65.66 -26.67
CA LYS A 570 -1.88 -66.04 -25.77
C LYS A 570 -2.40 -66.86 -24.60
N ARG A 571 -1.61 -67.84 -24.15
CA ARG A 571 -1.81 -68.51 -22.87
C ARG A 571 -0.92 -67.86 -21.80
N LEU A 572 -1.51 -67.52 -20.66
CA LEU A 572 -0.78 -66.92 -19.54
C LEU A 572 -0.36 -67.97 -18.51
N ASN A 573 -1.24 -68.92 -18.23
CA ASN A 573 -0.98 -70.07 -17.37
C ASN A 573 -1.98 -71.21 -17.71
N SER A 574 -2.05 -72.26 -16.88
CA SER A 574 -2.90 -73.42 -17.14
C SER A 574 -4.39 -73.06 -17.24
N ASN A 575 -4.84 -72.00 -16.55
CA ASN A 575 -6.26 -71.68 -16.40
C ASN A 575 -6.62 -70.26 -16.90
N GLN A 576 -5.69 -69.59 -17.60
CA GLN A 576 -5.90 -68.23 -18.11
C GLN A 576 -5.30 -68.03 -19.50
N ILE A 577 -6.09 -67.39 -20.35
CA ILE A 577 -5.73 -67.01 -21.71
C ILE A 577 -6.04 -65.53 -21.95
N ILE A 578 -5.48 -64.98 -23.03
CA ILE A 578 -5.90 -63.71 -23.62
C ILE A 578 -6.62 -64.03 -24.92
N ILE A 579 -7.83 -63.50 -25.06
CA ILE A 579 -8.58 -63.50 -26.31
C ILE A 579 -8.61 -62.10 -26.91
N ILE A 580 -8.90 -62.03 -28.20
CA ILE A 580 -9.38 -60.79 -28.82
C ILE A 580 -10.91 -60.85 -28.89
N LEU A 581 -11.57 -59.94 -28.18
CA LEU A 581 -13.00 -59.68 -28.30
C LEU A 581 -13.17 -58.61 -29.38
N LYS A 582 -14.07 -58.84 -30.34
CA LYS A 582 -14.29 -57.99 -31.52
C LYS A 582 -15.73 -57.53 -31.62
#